data_AF-A0A1V5RHJ4-F1
#
_entry.id   AF-A0A1V5RHJ4-F1
#
_cell.length_a   1.000
_cell.length_b   1.000
_cell.length_c   1.000
_cell.angle_alpha   90.00
_cell.angle_beta   90.00
_cell.angle_gamma   90.00
#
_symmetry.space_group_name_H-M   'P 1'
#
loop_
_entity.id
_entity.type
_entity.pdbx_description
1 polymer ?
#
loop_
_entity_poly.entity_id
_entity_poly.type
_entity_poly.pdbx_seq_one_letter_code
_entity_poly.pdbx_strand_id
1 'polypeptide(L)'
;MIAHRLPPLGPDDFSREDNRALLVELQAQLPAAADQTAWDRLAGLPEVLEERGRQIVEQVQHRPSLTDEKLLKDLGDSLLRLRERNLVEQVQQVRFLFLETQEGDSPDEARTLGELMTAYTAQKGHIHKLLSTRSMTGMLAQRKPTAAN
;
A
#
# COMPACT_ATOMS: atom_id res chain seq x y z
N MET A 1 22.38 -3.87 7.85
CA MET A 1 21.03 -4.41 7.62
C MET A 1 20.02 -3.28 7.73
N ILE A 2 19.74 -2.56 6.65
CA ILE A 2 18.68 -1.54 6.65
C ILE A 2 17.44 -2.21 6.09
N ALA A 3 16.61 -2.77 6.97
CA ALA A 3 15.22 -2.99 6.63
C ALA A 3 14.64 -1.59 6.41
N HIS A 4 14.62 -1.12 5.15
CA HIS A 4 13.85 0.05 4.76
C HIS A 4 12.38 -0.30 5.01
N ARG A 5 11.95 -0.07 6.26
CA ARG A 5 10.56 -0.20 6.67
C ARG A 5 9.82 0.86 5.86
N LEU A 6 9.18 0.41 4.80
CA LEU A 6 8.07 1.08 4.17
C LEU A 6 7.17 1.63 5.31
N PRO A 7 6.84 2.93 5.33
CA PRO A 7 6.02 3.51 6.41
C PRO A 7 4.73 2.71 6.56
N PRO A 8 4.17 2.54 7.77
CA PRO A 8 2.92 1.79 7.94
C PRO A 8 1.81 2.39 7.06
N LEU A 9 0.80 1.57 6.71
CA LEU A 9 -0.36 2.11 5.99
C LEU A 9 -1.04 3.19 6.83
N GLY A 10 -1.31 4.32 6.19
CA GLY A 10 -2.13 5.38 6.72
C GLY A 10 -3.57 5.30 6.21
N PRO A 11 -4.52 6.01 6.85
CA PRO A 11 -5.87 6.14 6.33
C PRO A 11 -5.88 6.71 4.90
N ASP A 12 -5.00 7.67 4.61
CA ASP A 12 -4.91 8.32 3.29
C ASP A 12 -4.53 7.35 2.16
N ASP A 13 -4.05 6.14 2.48
CA ASP A 13 -3.77 5.13 1.48
C ASP A 13 -5.05 4.54 0.85
N PHE A 14 -6.21 4.75 1.46
CA PHE A 14 -7.49 4.18 1.03
C PHE A 14 -8.39 5.24 0.39
N SER A 15 -8.81 5.00 -0.85
CA SER A 15 -9.71 5.89 -1.59
C SER A 15 -11.14 5.93 -1.03
N ARG A 16 -11.62 4.82 -0.44
CA ARG A 16 -12.96 4.72 0.16
C ARG A 16 -12.95 5.19 1.60
N GLU A 17 -13.89 6.07 1.95
CA GLU A 17 -14.05 6.60 3.31
C GLU A 17 -14.29 5.51 4.35
N ASP A 18 -15.19 4.56 4.08
CA ASP A 18 -15.46 3.44 5.00
C ASP A 18 -14.20 2.63 5.33
N ASN A 19 -13.30 2.46 4.35
CA ASN A 19 -12.06 1.72 4.55
C ASN A 19 -11.05 2.53 5.38
N ARG A 20 -11.05 3.87 5.24
CA ARG A 20 -10.25 4.77 6.09
C ARG A 20 -10.71 4.68 7.53
N ALA A 21 -12.02 4.83 7.74
CA ALA A 21 -12.63 4.78 9.06
C ALA A 21 -12.42 3.40 9.73
N LEU A 22 -12.62 2.30 9.00
CA LEU A 22 -12.31 0.95 9.47
C LEU A 22 -10.85 0.81 9.91
N LEU A 23 -9.89 1.31 9.13
CA LEU A 23 -8.48 1.23 9.50
C LEU A 23 -8.19 1.98 10.80
N VAL A 24 -8.71 3.21 10.93
CA VAL A 24 -8.52 4.06 12.12
C VAL A 24 -9.05 3.37 13.37
N GLU A 25 -10.29 2.89 13.33
CA GLU A 25 -10.90 2.22 14.47
C GLU A 25 -10.17 0.92 14.84
N LEU A 26 -9.80 0.11 13.84
CA LEU A 26 -9.05 -1.12 14.07
C LEU A 26 -7.64 -0.87 14.62
N GLN A 27 -7.00 0.24 14.25
CA GLN A 27 -5.72 0.68 14.80
C GLN A 27 -5.84 1.17 16.24
N ALA A 28 -6.93 1.87 16.59
CA ALA A 28 -7.19 2.32 17.96
C ALA A 28 -7.36 1.16 18.96
N GLN A 29 -7.79 0.00 18.49
CA GLN A 29 -7.96 -1.22 19.30
C GLN A 29 -6.65 -2.02 19.55
N LEU A 30 -5.53 -1.67 18.88
CA LEU A 30 -4.21 -2.31 19.06
C LEU A 30 -3.48 -1.65 20.23
N PRO A 31 -3.76 -2.07 21.48
CA PRO A 31 -3.10 -3.28 21.98
C PRO A 31 -4.03 -4.37 22.55
N ALA A 32 -5.33 -4.10 22.69
CA ALA A 32 -6.29 -5.01 23.33
C ALA A 32 -6.67 -6.23 22.45
N ALA A 33 -6.27 -6.23 21.18
CA ALA A 33 -6.72 -7.16 20.15
C ALA A 33 -5.89 -8.45 20.00
N ALA A 34 -4.88 -8.70 20.85
CA ALA A 34 -3.94 -9.83 20.66
C ALA A 34 -4.62 -11.22 20.72
N ASP A 35 -5.67 -11.35 21.54
CA ASP A 35 -6.41 -12.60 21.74
C ASP A 35 -7.84 -12.58 21.15
N GLN A 36 -8.18 -11.53 20.38
CA GLN A 36 -9.53 -11.34 19.83
C GLN A 36 -9.64 -11.92 18.43
N THR A 37 -10.76 -12.60 18.15
CA THR A 37 -11.09 -13.04 16.79
C THR A 37 -11.42 -11.82 15.91
N ALA A 38 -11.44 -12.02 14.59
CA ALA A 38 -11.89 -10.98 13.67
C ALA A 38 -13.31 -10.49 14.00
N TRP A 39 -14.20 -11.40 14.41
CA TRP A 39 -15.57 -11.07 14.78
C TRP A 39 -15.65 -10.25 16.07
N ASP A 40 -14.84 -10.59 17.08
CA ASP A 40 -14.78 -9.84 18.35
C ASP A 40 -14.32 -8.39 18.11
N ARG A 41 -13.34 -8.20 17.22
CA ARG A 41 -12.85 -6.87 16.85
C ARG A 41 -13.90 -6.04 16.13
N LEU A 42 -14.72 -6.67 15.29
CA LEU A 42 -15.79 -6.00 14.56
C LEU A 42 -16.95 -5.60 15.47
N ALA A 43 -17.29 -6.41 16.48
CA ALA A 43 -18.35 -6.11 17.44
C ALA A 43 -18.06 -4.86 18.29
N GLY A 44 -16.79 -4.42 18.38
CA GLY A 44 -16.40 -3.19 19.04
C GLY A 44 -16.47 -1.93 18.16
N LEU A 45 -16.94 -2.04 16.91
CA LEU A 45 -17.01 -0.93 15.96
C LEU A 45 -18.39 -0.25 15.97
N PRO A 46 -18.48 1.02 15.52
CA PRO A 46 -19.77 1.63 15.18
C PRO A 46 -20.55 0.77 14.17
N GLU A 47 -21.88 0.69 14.31
CA GLU A 47 -22.78 -0.20 13.55
C GLU A 47 -22.51 -0.21 12.03
N VAL A 48 -22.30 0.97 11.43
CA VAL A 48 -22.03 1.12 9.99
C VAL A 48 -20.70 0.46 9.59
N LEU A 49 -19.66 0.58 10.43
CA LEU A 49 -18.34 0.01 10.18
C LEU A 49 -18.29 -1.47 10.54
N GLU A 50 -19.05 -1.87 11.56
CA GLU A 50 -19.26 -3.28 11.91
C GLU A 50 -19.84 -4.02 10.70
N GLU A 51 -20.99 -3.59 10.19
CA GLU A 51 -21.65 -4.22 9.04
C GLU A 51 -20.71 -4.31 7.82
N ARG A 52 -19.99 -3.22 7.54
CA ARG A 52 -19.00 -3.21 6.47
C ARG A 52 -17.88 -4.23 6.69
N GLY A 53 -17.38 -4.34 7.92
CA GLY A 53 -16.35 -5.29 8.29
C GLY A 53 -16.83 -6.74 8.24
N ARG A 54 -18.08 -7.00 8.66
CA ARG A 54 -18.70 -8.34 8.59
C ARG A 54 -18.75 -8.82 7.14
N GLN A 55 -19.22 -7.98 6.22
CA GLN A 55 -19.22 -8.30 4.79
C GLN A 55 -17.82 -8.65 4.26
N ILE A 56 -16.77 -7.98 4.74
CA ILE A 56 -15.38 -8.28 4.33
C ILE A 56 -14.96 -9.65 4.87
N VAL A 57 -15.25 -9.96 6.12
CA VAL A 57 -14.91 -11.26 6.73
C VAL A 57 -15.67 -12.39 6.05
N GLU A 58 -16.97 -12.24 5.79
CA GLU A 58 -17.80 -13.24 5.10
C GLU A 58 -17.30 -13.54 3.69
N GLN A 59 -16.83 -12.53 2.96
CA GLN A 59 -16.25 -12.72 1.61
C GLN A 59 -14.95 -13.55 1.61
N VAL A 60 -14.28 -13.64 2.76
CA VAL A 60 -13.00 -14.33 2.91
C VAL A 60 -13.14 -15.66 3.64
N GLN A 61 -14.11 -15.81 4.55
CA GLN A 61 -14.26 -17.01 5.39
C GLN A 61 -14.49 -18.30 4.61
N HIS A 62 -15.09 -18.21 3.42
CA HIS A 62 -15.36 -19.36 2.55
C HIS A 62 -14.22 -19.67 1.57
N ARG A 63 -13.11 -18.95 1.65
CA ARG A 63 -11.95 -19.18 0.79
C ARG A 63 -11.05 -20.27 1.37
N PRO A 64 -10.30 -21.00 0.52
CA PRO A 64 -9.32 -21.96 1.00
C PRO A 64 -8.33 -21.31 1.97
N SER A 65 -8.00 -22.01 3.05
CA SER A 65 -7.00 -21.56 4.02
C SER A 65 -5.65 -21.34 3.33
N LEU A 66 -5.07 -20.16 3.54
CA LEU A 66 -3.72 -19.85 3.08
C LEU A 66 -2.71 -20.27 4.13
N THR A 67 -1.53 -20.72 3.72
CA THR A 67 -0.39 -20.85 4.63
C THR A 67 0.07 -19.47 5.08
N ASP A 68 0.66 -19.36 6.27
CA ASP A 68 1.17 -18.08 6.79
C ASP A 68 2.16 -17.43 5.81
N GLU A 69 3.01 -18.23 5.17
CA GLU A 69 3.95 -17.76 4.15
C GLU A 69 3.25 -17.14 2.94
N LYS A 70 2.19 -17.79 2.44
CA LYS A 70 1.40 -17.29 1.31
C LYS A 70 0.61 -16.05 1.71
N LEU A 71 0.06 -16.02 2.92
CA LEU A 71 -0.67 -14.87 3.46
C LEU A 71 0.25 -13.65 3.59
N LEU A 72 1.43 -13.82 4.20
CA LEU A 72 2.44 -12.76 4.32
C LEU A 72 2.92 -12.27 2.95
N LYS A 73 3.08 -13.19 2.00
CA LYS A 73 3.45 -12.83 0.63
C LYS A 73 2.38 -11.99 -0.05
N ASP A 74 1.14 -12.50 -0.09
CA ASP A 74 0.01 -11.88 -0.78
C ASP A 74 -0.38 -10.54 -0.11
N LEU A 75 -0.27 -10.44 1.22
CA LEU A 75 -0.41 -9.18 1.96
C LEU A 75 0.66 -8.18 1.53
N GLY A 76 1.95 -8.57 1.53
CA GLY A 76 3.04 -7.69 1.11
C GLY A 76 2.88 -7.20 -0.33
N ASP A 77 2.42 -8.07 -1.25
CA ASP A 77 2.17 -7.69 -2.65
C ASP A 77 0.98 -6.72 -2.75
N SER A 78 -0.08 -6.94 -1.97
CA SER A 78 -1.25 -6.05 -1.91
C SER A 78 -0.88 -4.66 -1.39
N LEU A 79 -0.04 -4.59 -0.36
CA LEU A 79 0.47 -3.33 0.20
C LEU A 79 1.31 -2.56 -0.82
N LEU A 80 2.19 -3.24 -1.55
CA LEU A 80 3.02 -2.62 -2.58
C LEU A 80 2.17 -2.09 -3.74
N ARG A 81 1.15 -2.84 -4.18
CA ARG A 81 0.22 -2.39 -5.23
C ARG A 81 -0.63 -1.20 -4.80
N LEU A 82 -1.08 -1.17 -3.54
CA LEU A 82 -1.82 -0.04 -3.00
C LEU A 82 -0.99 1.24 -3.07
N ARG A 83 0.27 1.17 -2.64
CA ARG A 83 1.21 2.30 -2.72
C ARG A 83 1.56 2.69 -4.14
N GLU A 84 1.73 1.72 -5.05
CA GLU A 84 1.96 2.01 -6.46
C GLU A 84 0.82 2.84 -7.04
N ARG A 85 -0.44 2.48 -6.74
CA ARG A 85 -1.60 3.26 -7.16
C ARG A 85 -1.56 4.68 -6.59
N ASN A 86 -1.31 4.83 -5.29
CA ASN A 86 -1.30 6.14 -4.63
C ASN A 86 -0.16 7.03 -5.18
N LEU A 87 1.03 6.45 -5.45
CA LEU A 87 2.14 7.18 -6.10
C LEU A 87 1.80 7.62 -7.52
N VAL A 88 1.05 6.82 -8.28
CA VAL A 88 0.60 7.22 -9.62
C VAL A 88 -0.30 8.44 -9.55
N GLU A 89 -1.25 8.46 -8.61
CA GLU A 89 -2.14 9.60 -8.37
C GLU A 89 -1.35 10.84 -7.95
N GLN A 90 -0.40 10.70 -7.00
CA GLN A 90 0.46 11.80 -6.54
C GLN A 90 1.33 12.36 -7.67
N VAL A 91 1.93 11.51 -8.51
CA VAL A 91 2.71 11.96 -9.67
C VAL A 91 1.84 12.75 -10.65
N GLN A 92 0.60 12.31 -10.89
CA GLN A 92 -0.33 13.03 -11.78
C GLN A 92 -0.72 14.39 -11.19
N GLN A 93 -0.99 14.47 -9.90
CA GLN A 93 -1.31 15.72 -9.21
C GLN A 93 -0.16 16.72 -9.24
N VAL A 94 1.06 16.29 -8.87
CA VAL A 94 2.24 17.16 -8.90
C VAL A 94 2.55 17.60 -10.32
N ARG A 95 2.37 16.72 -11.32
CA ARG A 95 2.54 17.10 -12.73
C ARG A 95 1.55 18.17 -13.17
N PHE A 96 0.29 18.09 -12.74
CA PHE A 96 -0.72 19.10 -13.03
C PHE A 96 -0.31 20.45 -12.42
N LEU A 97 0.03 20.46 -11.13
CA LEU A 97 0.49 21.67 -10.43
C LEU A 97 1.75 22.26 -11.07
N PHE A 98 2.68 21.41 -11.50
CA PHE A 98 3.91 21.85 -12.15
C PHE A 98 3.61 22.58 -13.47
N LEU A 99 2.69 22.05 -14.29
CA LEU A 99 2.27 22.71 -15.53
C LEU A 99 1.58 24.05 -15.25
N GLU A 100 0.71 24.11 -14.24
CA GLU A 100 0.04 25.34 -13.82
C GLU A 100 1.05 26.40 -13.31
N THR A 101 2.05 26.00 -12.53
CA THR A 101 3.10 26.92 -12.04
C THR A 101 4.04 27.42 -13.13
N GLN A 102 4.20 26.70 -14.25
CA GLN A 102 4.96 27.18 -15.41
C GLN A 102 4.22 28.27 -16.20
N GLU A 103 2.89 28.32 -16.11
CA GLU A 103 2.09 29.39 -16.70
C GLU A 103 2.06 30.64 -15.81
N GLY A 104 2.42 30.51 -14.53
CA GLY A 104 2.62 31.60 -13.57
C GLY A 104 4.07 32.07 -13.44
N ASP A 105 4.32 32.97 -12.49
CA ASP A 105 5.63 33.62 -12.27
C ASP A 105 6.29 33.18 -10.94
N SER A 106 6.23 31.86 -10.65
CA SER A 106 6.75 31.25 -9.40
C SER A 106 7.84 30.19 -9.68
N PRO A 107 9.08 30.59 -10.03
CA PRO A 107 10.14 29.65 -10.39
C PRO A 107 10.58 28.72 -9.24
N ASP A 108 10.48 29.17 -7.98
CA ASP A 108 10.85 28.37 -6.80
C ASP A 108 9.83 27.25 -6.51
N GLU A 109 8.55 27.50 -6.77
CA GLU A 109 7.49 26.49 -6.65
C GLU A 109 7.63 25.42 -7.73
N ALA A 110 7.88 25.84 -8.98
CA ALA A 110 8.12 24.92 -10.08
C ALA A 110 9.32 23.99 -9.80
N ARG A 111 10.41 24.52 -9.20
CA ARG A 111 11.57 23.71 -8.80
C ARG A 111 11.20 22.66 -7.75
N THR A 112 10.47 23.07 -6.70
CA THR A 112 10.05 22.18 -5.62
C THR A 112 9.14 21.05 -6.14
N LEU A 113 8.20 21.38 -7.03
CA LEU A 113 7.34 20.39 -7.68
C LEU A 113 8.14 19.43 -8.58
N GLY A 114 9.16 19.92 -9.28
CA GLY A 114 10.09 19.08 -10.06
C GLY A 114 10.89 18.09 -9.20
N GLU A 115 11.35 18.53 -8.03
CA GLU A 115 12.03 17.66 -7.04
C GLU A 115 11.08 16.58 -6.50
N LEU A 116 9.83 16.95 -6.17
CA LEU A 116 8.79 16.00 -5.75
C LEU A 116 8.44 14.97 -6.83
N MET A 117 8.29 15.39 -8.09
CA MET A 117 8.07 14.46 -9.22
C MET A 117 9.20 13.44 -9.35
N THR A 118 10.44 13.90 -9.20
CA THR A 118 11.63 13.03 -9.28
C THR A 118 11.62 12.02 -8.14
N ALA A 119 11.33 12.45 -6.92
CA ALA A 119 11.25 11.59 -5.75
C ALA A 119 10.16 10.51 -5.90
N TYR A 120 8.93 10.89 -6.28
CA TYR A 120 7.83 9.94 -6.46
C TYR A 120 8.07 8.96 -7.62
N THR A 121 8.71 9.42 -8.71
CA THR A 121 9.09 8.55 -9.83
C THR A 121 10.11 7.51 -9.40
N ALA A 122 11.13 7.91 -8.62
CA ALA A 122 12.11 6.99 -8.06
C ALA A 122 11.47 5.96 -7.11
N GLN A 123 10.55 6.40 -6.24
CA GLN A 123 9.79 5.52 -5.35
C GLN A 123 8.95 4.51 -6.13
N LYS A 124 8.26 4.94 -7.20
CA LYS A 124 7.51 4.05 -8.08
C LYS A 124 8.42 2.99 -8.70
N GLY A 125 9.59 3.39 -9.21
CA GLY A 125 10.59 2.45 -9.75
C GLY A 125 11.06 1.42 -8.72
N HIS A 126 11.25 1.85 -7.46
CA HIS A 126 11.59 0.96 -6.36
C HIS A 126 10.50 -0.07 -6.05
N ILE A 127 9.23 0.37 -5.95
CA ILE A 127 8.09 -0.53 -5.73
C ILE A 127 7.97 -1.56 -6.85
N HIS A 128 8.13 -1.12 -8.10
CA HIS A 128 8.10 -2.01 -9.25
C HIS A 128 9.19 -3.09 -9.18
N LYS A 129 10.41 -2.72 -8.74
CA LYS A 129 11.50 -3.67 -8.51
C LYS A 129 11.15 -4.68 -7.41
N LEU A 130 10.57 -4.23 -6.29
CA LEU A 130 10.14 -5.10 -5.19
C LEU A 130 9.03 -6.08 -5.61
N LEU A 131 8.04 -5.62 -6.36
CA LEU A 131 6.99 -6.49 -6.91
C LEU A 131 7.57 -7.52 -7.88
N SER A 132 8.51 -7.08 -8.73
CA SER A 132 9.16 -7.96 -9.70
C SER A 132 9.97 -9.07 -9.02
N THR A 133 10.76 -8.76 -7.99
CA THR A 133 11.55 -9.78 -7.26
C THR A 133 10.68 -10.79 -6.50
N ARG A 134 9.48 -10.38 -6.06
CA ARG A 134 8.51 -11.24 -5.36
C ARG A 134 7.63 -12.08 -6.30
N SER A 135 7.60 -11.73 -7.58
CA SER A 135 6.93 -12.49 -8.63
C SER A 135 7.69 -13.78 -8.98
N MET A 136 6.97 -14.82 -9.44
CA MET A 136 7.58 -16.06 -9.95
C MET A 136 8.61 -15.79 -11.04
N THR A 137 8.35 -14.81 -11.91
CA THR A 137 9.27 -14.40 -12.98
C THR A 137 10.57 -13.81 -12.43
N GLY A 138 10.52 -13.03 -11.34
CA GLY A 138 11.72 -12.49 -10.69
C GLY A 138 12.52 -13.54 -9.93
N MET A 139 11.85 -14.47 -9.26
CA MET A 139 12.52 -15.61 -8.61
C MET A 139 13.22 -16.52 -9.62
N LEU A 140 12.63 -16.72 -10.81
CA LEU A 140 13.24 -17.47 -11.91
C LEU A 140 14.41 -16.71 -12.56
N ALA A 141 14.31 -15.38 -12.71
CA ALA A 141 15.39 -14.55 -13.24
C ALA A 141 16.62 -14.48 -12.31
N GLN A 142 16.42 -14.47 -10.99
CA GLN A 142 17.53 -14.55 -10.01
C GLN A 142 18.16 -15.94 -9.93
N ARG A 143 17.44 -16.99 -10.35
CA ARG A 143 17.91 -18.38 -10.33
C ARG A 143 18.67 -18.81 -11.58
N LYS A 144 18.78 -17.98 -12.62
CA LYS A 144 19.72 -18.27 -13.73
C LYS A 144 21.13 -18.01 -13.21
N PRO A 145 21.98 -19.05 -13.03
CA PRO A 145 23.40 -18.80 -12.90
C PRO A 145 23.89 -18.31 -14.27
N THR A 146 24.78 -17.33 -14.26
CA THR A 146 25.78 -17.14 -15.31
C THR A 146 26.55 -18.44 -15.51
N ALA A 147 26.02 -19.33 -16.34
CA ALA A 147 26.76 -20.43 -16.93
C ALA A 147 27.46 -19.88 -18.17
N ALA A 148 28.61 -19.25 -17.95
CA ALA A 148 29.60 -18.98 -18.97
C ALA A 148 30.98 -19.11 -18.31
N ASN A 149 31.54 -20.31 -18.43
CA ASN A 149 32.95 -20.59 -18.72
C ASN A 149 33.08 -22.05 -19.09
#